data_AF-A0A814W7V8-F1
#
_entry.id   AF-A0A814W7V8-F1
#
_cell.length_a   1.000
_cell.length_b   1.000
_cell.length_c   1.000
_cell.angle_alpha   90.00
_cell.angle_beta   90.00
_cell.angle_gamma   90.00
#
_symmetry.space_group_name_H-M   'P 1'
#
loop_
_entity.id
_entity.type
_entity.pdbx_description
1 polymer ?
#
loop_
_entity_poly.entity_id
_entity_poly.type
_entity_poly.pdbx_seq_one_letter_code
_entity_poly.pdbx_strand_id
1 'polypeptide(L)'
;MSNDANADSEEIPNHAIVWLDLNIGRRDDYQQLKAAFSSTADPNHVNPVRLIDKDDEEIGRAIGFEQVNFEGVKFLLAAFTNVERCVEFLQDEKRKIFLITSGQMGRAILPLIKQKCIDVFTDPITNEPCQSIYVFCHSTERNMDWMLEYYEYLAPPFTFDIDLLVRMIRDIANYFVIESKRLLESDPPNYSAAYNRLTWAHTLYDRYRTMEKNPLTKEFTEVNDLSEKVEQQMRRLNNDD
;
A
#
# COMPACT_ATOMS: atom_id res chain seq x y z
N MET A 1 -11.90 -23.04 -25.21
CA MET A 1 -10.63 -22.41 -25.64
C MET A 1 -10.32 -21.35 -24.60
N SER A 2 -9.36 -21.61 -23.73
CA SER A 2 -8.94 -20.70 -22.66
C SER A 2 -8.12 -19.58 -23.29
N ASN A 3 -8.59 -18.34 -23.15
CA ASN A 3 -7.77 -17.18 -23.41
C ASN A 3 -6.96 -16.91 -22.14
N ASP A 4 -5.79 -17.50 -22.07
CA ASP A 4 -4.71 -17.02 -21.22
C ASP A 4 -4.26 -15.66 -21.78
N ALA A 5 -4.96 -14.60 -21.36
CA ALA A 5 -4.47 -13.24 -21.46
C ALA A 5 -3.40 -13.02 -20.38
N ASN A 6 -2.33 -13.82 -20.43
CA ASN A 6 -1.11 -13.59 -19.66
C ASN A 6 -0.22 -12.65 -20.47
N ALA A 7 -0.64 -11.40 -20.53
CA ALA A 7 0.26 -10.28 -20.78
C ALA A 7 0.42 -9.54 -19.45
N ASP A 8 1.03 -10.22 -18.47
CA ASP A 8 1.74 -9.58 -17.36
C ASP A 8 2.90 -8.82 -18.03
N SER A 9 2.61 -7.64 -18.61
CA SER A 9 3.68 -6.64 -18.70
C SER A 9 4.05 -6.39 -17.25
N GLU A 10 5.29 -6.72 -16.88
CA GLU A 10 5.84 -6.45 -15.55
C GLU A 10 5.93 -4.93 -15.37
N GLU A 11 4.79 -4.28 -15.19
CA GLU A 11 4.71 -2.89 -14.81
C GLU A 11 5.35 -2.79 -13.43
N ILE A 12 6.50 -2.11 -13.38
CA ILE A 12 7.17 -1.82 -12.12
C ILE A 12 6.14 -1.14 -11.22
N PRO A 13 5.85 -1.67 -10.02
CA PRO A 13 4.84 -1.07 -9.14
C PRO A 13 5.13 0.41 -8.93
N ASN A 14 4.15 1.27 -9.22
CA ASN A 14 4.22 2.72 -9.02
C ASN A 14 3.91 3.12 -7.56
N HIS A 15 3.81 2.14 -6.67
CA HIS A 15 3.46 2.28 -5.27
C HIS A 15 4.28 1.32 -4.43
N ALA A 16 4.52 1.68 -3.17
CA ALA A 16 5.24 0.85 -2.23
C ALA A 16 4.80 1.08 -0.79
N ILE A 17 5.02 0.09 0.06
CA ILE A 17 4.89 0.19 1.51
C ILE A 17 6.29 0.32 2.09
N VAL A 18 6.46 1.30 2.97
CA VAL A 18 7.68 1.46 3.77
C VAL A 18 7.27 1.25 5.21
N TRP A 19 7.98 0.38 5.93
CA TRP A 19 7.70 0.10 7.34
C TRP A 19 8.92 0.42 8.19
N LEU A 20 8.81 1.48 8.98
CA LEU A 20 9.82 1.91 9.95
C LEU A 20 9.41 1.57 11.38
N ASP A 21 10.02 0.54 11.96
CA ASP A 21 9.80 0.23 13.37
C ASP A 21 10.95 -0.59 13.99
N LEU A 22 11.25 -0.36 15.28
CA LEU A 22 12.28 -1.13 15.99
C LEU A 22 11.93 -2.60 16.17
N ASN A 23 10.64 -2.90 16.24
CA ASN A 23 10.12 -4.22 16.57
C ASN A 23 9.63 -4.97 15.32
N ILE A 24 9.81 -4.42 14.12
CA ILE A 24 9.35 -5.07 12.89
C ILE A 24 9.92 -6.48 12.72
N GLY A 25 11.15 -6.73 13.18
CA GLY A 25 11.75 -8.06 13.18
C GLY A 25 11.09 -9.02 14.16
N ARG A 26 10.60 -8.57 15.32
CA ARG A 26 10.19 -9.44 16.44
C ARG A 26 8.97 -10.29 16.12
N ARG A 27 9.11 -11.61 16.17
CA ARG A 27 8.04 -12.58 15.86
C ARG A 27 6.68 -12.31 16.51
N ASP A 28 6.65 -11.93 17.78
CA ASP A 28 5.41 -11.78 18.56
C ASP A 28 4.69 -10.44 18.32
N ASP A 29 5.35 -9.48 17.67
CA ASP A 29 4.80 -8.16 17.41
C ASP A 29 4.13 -8.09 16.01
N TYR A 30 3.01 -7.37 15.93
CA TYR A 30 2.26 -7.08 14.70
C TYR A 30 1.78 -8.32 13.94
N GLN A 31 1.38 -9.38 14.65
CA GLN A 31 1.06 -10.67 14.05
C GLN A 31 0.05 -10.59 12.90
N GLN A 32 -1.02 -9.80 13.05
CA GLN A 32 -2.07 -9.71 12.02
C GLN A 32 -1.58 -8.90 10.82
N LEU A 33 -0.88 -7.79 11.08
CA LEU A 33 -0.34 -6.95 10.03
C LEU A 33 0.76 -7.66 9.23
N LYS A 34 1.65 -8.42 9.89
CA LYS A 34 2.68 -9.24 9.21
C LYS A 34 2.07 -10.36 8.40
N ALA A 35 0.99 -10.99 8.88
CA ALA A 35 0.31 -12.06 8.16
C ALA A 35 -0.33 -11.59 6.84
N ALA A 36 -0.61 -10.29 6.70
CA ALA A 36 -1.11 -9.68 5.47
C ALA A 36 -0.06 -9.64 4.34
N PHE A 37 1.22 -9.74 4.68
CA PHE A 37 2.33 -9.78 3.74
C PHE A 37 2.81 -11.21 3.53
N SER A 38 2.91 -11.63 2.27
CA SER A 38 3.57 -12.86 1.88
C SER A 38 4.56 -12.61 0.75
N SER A 39 5.64 -13.37 0.69
CA SER A 39 6.65 -13.28 -0.35
C SER A 39 6.92 -14.67 -0.91
N THR A 40 7.14 -14.73 -2.22
CA THR A 40 7.57 -15.96 -2.92
C THR A 40 9.10 -16.05 -3.04
N ALA A 41 9.85 -15.24 -2.29
CA ALA A 41 11.29 -15.08 -2.45
C ALA A 41 12.14 -16.31 -2.08
N ASP A 42 11.58 -17.39 -1.51
CA ASP A 42 12.29 -18.66 -1.42
C ASP A 42 11.94 -19.56 -2.62
N PRO A 43 12.86 -19.73 -3.60
CA PRO A 43 12.64 -20.60 -4.76
C PRO A 43 12.48 -22.09 -4.39
N ASN A 44 12.78 -22.48 -3.14
CA ASN A 44 12.59 -23.85 -2.64
C ASN A 44 11.21 -24.07 -2.02
N HIS A 45 10.42 -23.01 -1.78
CA HIS A 45 9.09 -23.11 -1.22
C HIS A 45 8.02 -23.00 -2.31
N VAL A 46 7.21 -24.04 -2.46
CA VAL A 46 6.07 -24.09 -3.40
C VAL A 46 4.96 -23.12 -3.01
N ASN A 47 4.92 -22.67 -1.75
CA ASN A 47 3.90 -21.78 -1.21
C ASN A 47 4.50 -20.43 -0.80
N PRO A 48 3.77 -19.31 -0.96
CA PRO A 48 4.19 -18.00 -0.45
C PRO A 48 4.51 -18.07 1.05
N VAL A 49 5.69 -17.58 1.43
CA VAL A 49 6.15 -17.49 2.83
C VAL A 49 5.63 -16.18 3.41
N ARG A 50 4.90 -16.22 4.52
CA ARG A 50 4.39 -15.01 5.15
C ARG A 50 5.52 -14.26 5.85
N LEU A 51 5.40 -12.95 5.98
CA LEU A 51 6.41 -12.14 6.68
C LEU A 51 6.55 -12.55 8.15
N ILE A 52 5.48 -13.07 8.77
CA ILE A 52 5.50 -13.63 10.14
C ILE A 52 6.37 -14.89 10.27
N ASP A 53 6.68 -15.55 9.16
CA ASP A 53 7.47 -16.78 9.12
C ASP A 53 8.95 -16.52 8.74
N LYS A 54 9.32 -15.27 8.42
CA LYS A 54 10.70 -14.88 8.13
C LYS A 54 11.49 -14.64 9.41
N ASP A 55 12.79 -14.95 9.38
CA ASP A 55 13.68 -14.77 10.54
C ASP A 55 13.94 -13.28 10.83
N ASP A 56 14.01 -12.93 12.12
CA ASP A 56 14.10 -11.54 12.61
C ASP A 56 15.30 -10.78 12.00
N GLU A 57 16.39 -11.49 11.68
CA GLU A 57 17.60 -10.92 11.07
C GLU A 57 17.44 -10.59 9.58
N GLU A 58 16.58 -11.29 8.85
CA GLU A 58 16.42 -11.10 7.40
C GLU A 58 15.65 -9.81 7.09
N ILE A 59 14.59 -9.54 7.84
CA ILE A 59 13.77 -8.32 7.67
C ILE A 59 14.60 -7.07 8.00
N GLY A 60 15.47 -7.14 9.02
CA GLY A 60 16.31 -6.01 9.43
C GLY A 60 17.54 -5.77 8.53
N ARG A 61 17.93 -6.75 7.70
CA ARG A 61 19.09 -6.66 6.79
C ARG A 61 18.71 -6.37 5.35
N ALA A 62 17.45 -6.51 4.96
CA ALA A 62 16.99 -6.20 3.61
C ALA A 62 17.25 -4.72 3.30
N ILE A 63 18.15 -4.45 2.33
CA ILE A 63 18.40 -3.10 1.83
C ILE A 63 17.56 -2.94 0.56
N GLY A 64 16.52 -2.11 0.64
CA GLY A 64 15.68 -1.75 -0.50
C GLY A 64 14.35 -2.50 -0.56
N PHE A 65 13.72 -2.46 -1.73
CA PHE A 65 12.41 -3.06 -1.94
C PHE A 65 12.47 -4.55 -2.21
N GLU A 66 11.62 -5.29 -1.52
CA GLU A 66 11.25 -6.66 -1.84
C GLU A 66 9.85 -6.69 -2.47
N GLN A 67 9.65 -7.53 -3.49
CA GLN A 67 8.30 -7.82 -3.98
C GLN A 67 7.56 -8.68 -2.97
N VAL A 68 6.37 -8.23 -2.58
CA VAL A 68 5.48 -8.94 -1.67
C VAL A 68 4.07 -8.99 -2.25
N ASN A 69 3.31 -9.98 -1.84
CA ASN A 69 1.87 -10.03 -2.00
C ASN A 69 1.23 -9.53 -0.70
N PHE A 70 0.62 -8.35 -0.78
CA PHE A 70 -0.17 -7.73 0.28
C PHE A 70 -1.65 -7.98 0.00
N GLU A 71 -2.25 -8.89 0.77
CA GLU A 71 -3.68 -9.25 0.68
C GLU A 71 -4.19 -9.55 -0.74
N GLY A 72 -3.37 -10.22 -1.54
CA GLY A 72 -3.70 -10.60 -2.92
C GLY A 72 -3.19 -9.62 -3.99
N VAL A 73 -2.56 -8.51 -3.60
CA VAL A 73 -2.04 -7.49 -4.52
C VAL A 73 -0.51 -7.44 -4.47
N LYS A 74 0.15 -7.35 -5.64
CA LYS A 74 1.61 -7.20 -5.73
C LYS A 74 2.02 -5.81 -5.24
N PHE A 75 2.95 -5.76 -4.29
CA PHE A 75 3.50 -4.54 -3.69
C PHE A 75 5.02 -4.62 -3.63
N LEU A 76 5.65 -3.46 -3.49
CA LEU A 76 7.03 -3.35 -3.01
C LEU A 76 6.99 -3.04 -1.51
N LEU A 77 7.79 -3.75 -0.72
CA LEU A 77 7.95 -3.52 0.72
C LEU A 77 9.42 -3.22 1.04
N ALA A 78 9.67 -2.14 1.75
CA ALA A 78 10.96 -1.87 2.36
C ALA A 78 10.80 -1.70 3.88
N ALA A 79 11.65 -2.36 4.65
CA ALA A 79 11.61 -2.38 6.10
C ALA A 79 12.84 -1.67 6.67
N PHE A 80 12.64 -0.84 7.70
CA PHE A 80 13.71 -0.10 8.35
C PHE A 80 13.56 -0.15 9.87
N THR A 81 14.69 -0.23 10.57
CA THR A 81 14.78 -0.05 12.03
C THR A 81 15.51 1.24 12.41
N ASN A 82 16.08 1.94 11.41
CA ASN A 82 16.84 3.17 11.57
C ASN A 82 16.19 4.31 10.78
N VAL A 83 16.01 5.45 11.45
CA VAL A 83 15.32 6.63 10.91
C VAL A 83 16.11 7.25 9.77
N GLU A 84 17.42 7.45 9.94
CA GLU A 84 18.26 8.14 8.96
C GLU A 84 18.30 7.40 7.63
N ARG A 85 18.51 6.09 7.65
CA ARG A 85 18.48 5.23 6.45
C ARG A 85 17.11 5.23 5.76
N CYS A 86 16.03 5.24 6.54
CA CYS A 86 14.69 5.34 5.98
C CYS A 86 14.48 6.67 5.26
N VAL A 87 14.97 7.78 5.83
CA VAL A 87 14.88 9.10 5.20
C VAL A 87 15.73 9.16 3.93
N GLU A 88 16.98 8.71 3.97
CA GLU A 88 17.85 8.62 2.79
C GLU A 88 17.18 7.82 1.66
N PHE A 89 16.57 6.70 2.00
CA PHE A 89 15.81 5.89 1.04
C PHE A 89 14.62 6.64 0.43
N LEU A 90 13.87 7.38 1.24
CA LEU A 90 12.69 8.12 0.77
C LEU A 90 13.03 9.33 -0.12
N GLN A 91 14.24 9.89 -0.02
CA GLN A 91 14.62 11.08 -0.80
C GLN A 91 14.66 10.85 -2.31
N ASP A 92 15.03 9.63 -2.73
CA ASP A 92 15.15 9.28 -4.14
C ASP A 92 13.88 8.62 -4.70
N GLU A 93 12.85 8.47 -3.87
CA GLU A 93 11.66 7.72 -4.23
C GLU A 93 10.63 8.57 -4.97
N LYS A 94 10.06 8.01 -6.04
CA LYS A 94 9.06 8.68 -6.89
C LYS A 94 7.70 7.99 -6.87
N ARG A 95 7.62 6.80 -6.30
CA ARG A 95 6.38 6.03 -6.16
C ARG A 95 5.51 6.63 -5.07
N LYS A 96 4.23 6.26 -5.11
CA LYS A 96 3.33 6.49 -3.97
C LYS A 96 3.79 5.64 -2.78
N ILE A 97 4.14 6.28 -1.67
CA ILE A 97 4.53 5.57 -0.45
C ILE A 97 3.36 5.50 0.54
N PHE A 98 3.17 4.32 1.13
CA PHE A 98 2.38 4.09 2.32
C PHE A 98 3.33 3.77 3.47
N LEU A 99 3.54 4.73 4.38
CA LEU A 99 4.50 4.62 5.47
C LEU A 99 3.81 4.08 6.73
N ILE A 100 4.25 2.93 7.23
CA ILE A 100 3.88 2.39 8.54
C ILE A 100 4.99 2.75 9.53
N THR A 101 4.64 3.32 10.67
CA THR A 101 5.60 3.62 11.73
C THR A 101 5.00 3.44 13.12
N SER A 102 5.80 3.14 14.14
CA SER A 102 5.33 3.29 15.52
C SER A 102 5.28 4.75 15.95
N GLY A 103 4.58 5.05 17.06
CA GLY A 103 4.55 6.39 17.64
C GLY A 103 5.94 6.94 17.98
N GLN A 104 6.84 6.09 18.52
CA GLN A 104 8.20 6.50 18.85
C GLN A 104 9.00 6.86 17.59
N MET A 105 8.96 5.99 16.58
CA MET A 105 9.68 6.23 15.32
C MET A 105 9.07 7.36 14.50
N GLY A 106 7.74 7.49 14.52
CA GLY A 106 6.97 8.53 13.84
C GLY A 106 7.39 9.92 14.32
N ARG A 107 7.47 10.09 15.64
CA ARG A 107 7.94 11.34 16.26
C ARG A 107 9.33 11.76 15.78
N ALA A 108 10.21 10.79 15.51
CA ALA A 108 11.57 11.05 15.06
C ALA A 108 11.65 11.31 13.54
N ILE A 109 10.92 10.54 12.72
CA ILE A 109 11.05 10.61 11.27
C ILE A 109 10.24 11.75 10.63
N LEU A 110 9.06 12.10 11.15
CA LEU A 110 8.20 13.08 10.47
C LEU A 110 8.80 14.48 10.31
N PRO A 111 9.51 15.04 11.29
CA PRO A 111 10.22 16.31 11.09
C PRO A 111 11.21 16.24 9.92
N LEU A 112 11.89 15.11 9.76
CA LEU A 112 12.87 14.90 8.70
C LEU A 112 12.20 14.72 7.34
N ILE A 113 11.11 13.96 7.26
CA ILE A 113 10.30 13.81 6.04
C ILE A 113 9.81 15.18 5.56
N LYS A 114 9.20 15.96 6.47
CA LYS A 114 8.69 17.31 6.16
C LYS A 114 9.78 18.24 5.62
N GLN A 115 11.01 18.08 6.10
CA GLN A 115 12.15 18.88 5.65
C GLN A 115 12.74 18.40 4.32
N LYS A 116 12.79 17.09 4.08
CA LYS A 116 13.69 16.50 3.08
C LYS A 116 13.01 15.78 1.92
N CYS A 117 11.80 15.27 2.11
CA CYS A 117 11.14 14.40 1.13
C CYS A 117 9.60 14.43 1.29
N ILE A 118 9.05 15.63 1.56
CA ILE A 118 7.61 15.78 1.80
C ILE A 118 6.77 15.47 0.54
N ASP A 119 7.35 15.69 -0.63
CA ASP A 119 6.70 15.46 -1.93
C ASP A 119 6.20 14.03 -2.10
N VAL A 120 6.85 13.06 -1.45
CA VAL A 120 6.46 11.64 -1.46
C VAL A 120 5.07 11.40 -0.83
N PHE A 121 4.64 12.31 0.06
CA PHE A 121 3.37 12.27 0.76
C PHE A 121 2.36 13.31 0.25
N THR A 122 2.66 13.95 -0.87
CA THR A 122 1.78 14.89 -1.56
C THR A 122 1.23 14.23 -2.82
N ASP A 123 -0.04 14.47 -3.14
CA ASP A 123 -0.58 14.02 -4.41
C ASP A 123 0.04 14.84 -5.56
N PRO A 124 0.69 14.21 -6.56
CA PRO A 124 1.41 14.94 -7.60
C PRO A 124 0.50 15.76 -8.52
N ILE A 125 -0.82 15.53 -8.51
CA ILE A 125 -1.78 16.24 -9.37
C ILE A 125 -2.45 17.37 -8.62
N THR A 126 -3.04 17.08 -7.45
CA THR A 126 -3.73 18.11 -6.67
C THR A 126 -2.76 18.99 -5.87
N ASN A 127 -1.53 18.51 -5.68
CA ASN A 127 -0.53 19.10 -4.80
C ASN A 127 -1.02 19.20 -3.35
N GLU A 128 -1.94 18.32 -2.94
CA GLU A 128 -2.50 18.26 -1.59
C GLU A 128 -1.86 17.13 -0.77
N PRO A 129 -1.74 17.29 0.57
CA PRO A 129 -1.29 16.23 1.45
C PRO A 129 -2.12 14.95 1.33
N CYS A 130 -1.45 13.80 1.25
CA CYS A 130 -2.07 12.50 1.32
C CYS A 130 -1.90 11.89 2.71
N GLN A 131 -3.02 11.47 3.31
CA GLN A 131 -3.02 10.65 4.52
C GLN A 131 -2.49 9.24 4.24
N SER A 132 -1.17 9.12 4.12
CA SER A 132 -0.46 7.90 3.72
C SER A 132 0.59 7.48 4.74
N ILE A 133 0.58 8.11 5.91
CA ILE A 133 1.40 7.74 7.06
C ILE A 133 0.49 7.15 8.13
N TYR A 134 0.71 5.88 8.45
CA TYR A 134 -0.03 5.09 9.42
C TYR A 134 0.82 4.94 10.68
N VAL A 135 0.30 5.45 11.80
CA VAL A 135 1.02 5.39 13.07
C VAL A 135 0.37 4.39 14.01
N PHE A 136 1.15 3.39 14.41
CA PHE A 136 0.76 2.44 15.45
C PHE A 136 1.33 2.85 16.80
N CYS A 137 0.49 3.02 17.81
CA CYS A 137 0.95 3.32 19.17
C CYS A 137 0.00 2.80 20.24
N HIS A 138 0.56 2.25 21.32
CA HIS A 138 -0.22 1.74 22.46
C HIS A 138 -0.97 2.84 23.22
N SER A 139 -0.48 4.08 23.15
CA SER A 139 -1.09 5.24 23.81
C SER A 139 -1.13 6.41 22.85
N THR A 140 -2.31 6.64 22.26
CA THR A 140 -2.57 7.74 21.32
C THR A 140 -2.42 9.08 22.01
N GLU A 141 -2.92 9.22 23.24
CA GLU A 141 -2.81 10.44 24.06
C GLU A 141 -1.37 10.94 24.20
N ARG A 142 -0.41 10.03 24.48
CA ARG A 142 1.01 10.38 24.63
C ARG A 142 1.69 10.83 23.33
N ASN A 143 1.08 10.54 22.18
CA ASN A 143 1.62 10.87 20.88
C ASN A 143 0.87 12.01 20.19
N MET A 144 -0.28 12.44 20.74
CA MET A 144 -1.17 13.38 20.10
C MET A 144 -0.48 14.73 19.84
N ASP A 145 0.30 15.24 20.81
CA ASP A 145 0.95 16.54 20.73
C ASP A 145 1.76 16.72 19.44
N TRP A 146 2.59 15.73 19.09
CA TRP A 146 3.40 15.81 17.88
C TRP A 146 2.59 15.41 16.64
N MET A 147 1.63 14.48 16.76
CA MET A 147 0.80 14.05 15.62
C MET A 147 -0.06 15.19 15.07
N LEU A 148 -0.55 16.09 15.93
CA LEU A 148 -1.35 17.24 15.53
C LEU A 148 -0.59 18.17 14.56
N GLU A 149 0.74 18.23 14.62
CA GLU A 149 1.55 19.04 13.70
C GLU A 149 1.60 18.46 12.26
N TYR A 150 1.24 17.19 12.09
CA TYR A 150 1.31 16.45 10.83
C TYR A 150 -0.02 15.81 10.43
N TYR A 151 -1.14 16.21 11.04
CA TYR A 151 -2.45 15.57 10.91
C TYR A 151 -2.93 15.41 9.45
N GLU A 152 -2.49 16.28 8.55
CA GLU A 152 -2.83 16.28 7.11
C GLU A 152 -2.19 15.11 6.36
N TYR A 153 -1.05 14.63 6.83
CA TYR A 153 -0.29 13.51 6.24
C TYR A 153 -0.57 12.18 6.96
N LEU A 154 -1.11 12.25 8.17
CA LEU A 154 -1.35 11.11 9.04
C LEU A 154 -2.77 10.56 8.86
N ALA A 155 -2.87 9.24 8.73
CA ALA A 155 -4.10 8.56 9.11
C ALA A 155 -4.31 8.67 10.64
N PRO A 156 -5.55 8.56 11.15
CA PRO A 156 -5.80 8.49 12.58
C PRO A 156 -4.91 7.43 13.25
N PRO A 157 -4.36 7.66 14.45
CA PRO A 157 -3.45 6.70 15.07
C PRO A 157 -4.18 5.42 15.51
N PHE A 158 -3.47 4.29 15.47
CA PHE A 158 -4.03 2.96 15.73
C PHE A 158 -3.40 2.33 16.97
N THR A 159 -4.23 1.70 17.82
CA THR A 159 -3.77 0.92 18.98
C THR A 159 -3.70 -0.57 18.70
N PHE A 160 -4.42 -1.06 17.69
CA PHE A 160 -4.45 -2.46 17.29
C PHE A 160 -4.02 -2.60 15.83
N ASP A 161 -3.23 -3.64 15.56
CA ASP A 161 -2.63 -3.87 14.25
C ASP A 161 -3.69 -4.22 13.20
N ILE A 162 -4.77 -4.88 13.62
CA ILE A 162 -5.93 -5.17 12.77
C ILE A 162 -6.65 -3.91 12.28
N ASP A 163 -6.85 -2.92 13.15
CA ASP A 163 -7.54 -1.67 12.77
C ASP A 163 -6.72 -0.88 11.75
N LEU A 164 -5.39 -0.87 11.95
CA LEU A 164 -4.45 -0.29 11.00
C LEU A 164 -4.52 -1.02 9.65
N LEU A 165 -4.49 -2.36 9.66
CA LEU A 165 -4.56 -3.17 8.45
C LEU A 165 -5.87 -2.89 7.69
N VAL A 166 -7.01 -2.90 8.37
CA VAL A 166 -8.33 -2.59 7.79
C VAL A 166 -8.32 -1.22 7.13
N ARG A 167 -7.80 -0.19 7.82
CA ARG A 167 -7.67 1.15 7.26
C ARG A 167 -6.80 1.15 6.02
N MET A 168 -5.61 0.55 6.09
CA MET A 168 -4.65 0.54 4.99
C MET A 168 -5.23 -0.12 3.74
N ILE A 169 -5.86 -1.29 3.87
CA ILE A 169 -6.49 -1.99 2.75
C ILE A 169 -7.49 -1.07 2.04
N ARG A 170 -8.34 -0.38 2.80
CA ARG A 170 -9.34 0.54 2.26
C ARG A 170 -8.71 1.74 1.57
N ASP A 171 -7.73 2.37 2.21
CA ASP A 171 -7.09 3.57 1.68
C ASP A 171 -6.26 3.26 0.41
N ILE A 172 -5.60 2.10 0.36
CA ILE A 172 -4.91 1.61 -0.84
C ILE A 172 -5.92 1.27 -1.95
N ALA A 173 -7.04 0.63 -1.63
CA ALA A 173 -8.09 0.36 -2.61
C ALA A 173 -8.61 1.67 -3.23
N ASN A 174 -8.89 2.68 -2.39
CA ASN A 174 -9.27 4.02 -2.85
C ASN A 174 -8.22 4.64 -3.78
N TYR A 175 -6.92 4.52 -3.44
CA TYR A 175 -5.83 4.98 -4.29
C TYR A 175 -5.87 4.34 -5.68
N PHE A 176 -6.08 3.04 -5.77
CA PHE A 176 -6.18 2.35 -7.06
C PHE A 176 -7.40 2.76 -7.89
N VAL A 177 -8.54 3.07 -7.24
CA VAL A 177 -9.70 3.64 -7.94
C VAL A 177 -9.39 5.01 -8.52
N ILE A 178 -8.75 5.88 -7.74
CA ILE A 178 -8.35 7.22 -8.19
C ILE A 178 -7.36 7.11 -9.35
N GLU A 179 -6.36 6.24 -9.22
CA GLU A 179 -5.34 6.02 -10.26
C GLU A 179 -5.95 5.45 -11.54
N SER A 180 -6.90 4.51 -11.43
CA SER A 180 -7.63 4.01 -12.59
C SER A 180 -8.37 5.11 -13.34
N LYS A 181 -9.10 5.98 -12.63
CA LYS A 181 -9.80 7.12 -13.24
C LYS A 181 -8.83 8.04 -13.98
N ARG A 182 -7.67 8.33 -13.39
CA ARG A 182 -6.61 9.13 -14.04
C ARG A 182 -6.11 8.50 -15.33
N LEU A 183 -5.88 7.18 -15.33
CA LEU A 183 -5.45 6.45 -16.51
C LEU A 183 -6.52 6.47 -17.61
N LEU A 184 -7.80 6.50 -17.26
CA LEU A 184 -8.91 6.62 -18.23
C LEU A 184 -9.09 8.04 -18.78
N GLU A 185 -8.69 9.06 -18.02
CA GLU A 185 -8.71 10.47 -18.43
C GLU A 185 -7.45 10.90 -19.19
N SER A 186 -6.41 10.07 -19.19
CA SER A 186 -5.16 10.32 -19.95
C SER A 186 -5.40 10.31 -21.47
N ASP A 187 -4.49 10.94 -22.23
CA ASP A 187 -4.56 11.02 -23.68
C ASP A 187 -3.28 10.44 -24.33
N PRO A 188 -3.32 9.25 -24.96
CA PRO A 188 -4.50 8.37 -25.08
C PRO A 188 -4.81 7.62 -23.76
N PRO A 189 -6.09 7.24 -23.51
CA PRO A 189 -6.45 6.48 -22.32
C PRO A 189 -5.75 5.13 -22.23
N ASN A 190 -5.24 4.78 -21.04
CA ASN A 190 -4.62 3.49 -20.78
C ASN A 190 -5.60 2.52 -20.11
N TYR A 191 -6.48 1.91 -20.92
CA TYR A 191 -7.51 1.00 -20.43
C TYR A 191 -6.97 -0.25 -19.72
N SER A 192 -5.86 -0.82 -20.20
CA SER A 192 -5.27 -2.03 -19.61
C SER A 192 -4.75 -1.77 -18.20
N ALA A 193 -3.94 -0.71 -18.01
CA ALA A 193 -3.45 -0.35 -16.68
C ALA A 193 -4.62 0.04 -15.77
N ALA A 194 -5.60 0.78 -16.28
CA ALA A 194 -6.80 1.16 -15.51
C ALA A 194 -7.57 -0.06 -15.02
N TYR A 195 -7.76 -1.09 -15.85
CA TYR A 195 -8.42 -2.34 -15.49
C TYR A 195 -7.65 -3.12 -14.42
N ASN A 196 -6.31 -3.18 -14.54
CA ASN A 196 -5.46 -3.82 -13.54
C ASN A 196 -5.60 -3.14 -12.17
N ARG A 197 -5.60 -1.80 -12.11
CA ARG A 197 -5.80 -1.06 -10.85
C ARG A 197 -7.18 -1.33 -10.25
N LEU A 198 -8.24 -1.40 -11.07
CA LEU A 198 -9.59 -1.73 -10.57
C LEU A 198 -9.67 -3.16 -10.05
N THR A 199 -8.99 -4.10 -10.68
CA THR A 199 -8.90 -5.48 -10.21
C THR A 199 -8.25 -5.54 -8.83
N TRP A 200 -7.15 -4.80 -8.61
CA TRP A 200 -6.51 -4.71 -7.29
C TRP A 200 -7.39 -4.01 -6.26
N ALA A 201 -8.06 -2.92 -6.62
CA ALA A 201 -9.01 -2.24 -5.75
C ALA A 201 -10.14 -3.19 -5.32
N HIS A 202 -10.69 -3.96 -6.26
CA HIS A 202 -11.73 -4.95 -6.00
C HIS A 202 -11.25 -6.02 -5.01
N THR A 203 -10.08 -6.61 -5.25
CA THR A 203 -9.47 -7.59 -4.34
C THR A 203 -9.32 -7.04 -2.93
N LEU A 204 -8.83 -5.81 -2.78
CA LEU A 204 -8.65 -5.20 -1.46
C LEU A 204 -9.98 -4.86 -0.79
N TYR A 205 -10.98 -4.34 -1.50
CA TYR A 205 -12.28 -4.11 -0.87
C TYR A 205 -13.01 -5.40 -0.48
N ASP A 206 -12.83 -6.49 -1.22
CA ASP A 206 -13.37 -7.79 -0.82
C ASP A 206 -12.77 -8.27 0.51
N ARG A 207 -11.45 -8.04 0.68
CA ARG A 207 -10.76 -8.29 1.95
C ARG A 207 -11.25 -7.41 3.07
N TYR A 208 -11.32 -6.10 2.84
CA TYR A 208 -11.88 -5.13 3.78
C TYR A 208 -13.28 -5.54 4.26
N ARG A 209 -14.16 -5.90 3.31
CA ARG A 209 -15.53 -6.37 3.58
C ARG A 209 -15.56 -7.59 4.49
N THR A 210 -14.68 -8.56 4.22
CA THR A 210 -14.55 -9.79 5.01
C THR A 210 -14.11 -9.50 6.45
N MET A 211 -13.18 -8.57 6.63
CA MET A 211 -12.66 -8.19 7.94
C MET A 211 -13.69 -7.41 8.77
N GLU A 212 -14.38 -6.45 8.17
CA GLU A 212 -15.38 -5.61 8.83
C GLU A 212 -16.74 -6.33 9.04
N LYS A 213 -16.93 -7.51 8.44
CA LYS A 213 -18.21 -8.24 8.41
C LYS A 213 -19.40 -7.37 7.95
N ASN A 214 -19.11 -6.40 7.09
CA ASN A 214 -20.05 -5.36 6.66
C ASN A 214 -20.60 -5.71 5.26
N PRO A 215 -21.89 -5.48 4.95
CA PRO A 215 -22.39 -5.57 3.58
C PRO A 215 -21.65 -4.64 2.60
N LEU A 216 -21.78 -4.96 1.32
CA LEU A 216 -21.18 -4.26 0.17
C LEU A 216 -21.21 -2.74 0.35
N THR A 217 -20.03 -2.13 0.46
CA THR A 217 -19.91 -0.68 0.56
C THR A 217 -20.17 -0.05 -0.81
N LYS A 218 -20.58 1.22 -0.84
CA LYS A 218 -20.87 1.95 -2.10
C LYS A 218 -19.65 1.93 -3.04
N GLU A 219 -18.46 1.99 -2.44
CA GLU A 219 -17.16 1.94 -3.08
C GLU A 219 -16.96 0.64 -3.86
N PHE A 220 -17.41 -0.51 -3.32
CA PHE A 220 -17.31 -1.80 -4.01
C PHE A 220 -18.17 -1.83 -5.29
N THR A 221 -19.40 -1.29 -5.21
CA THR A 221 -20.28 -1.18 -6.37
C THR A 221 -19.68 -0.27 -7.44
N GLU A 222 -19.10 0.86 -7.03
CA GLU A 222 -18.44 1.79 -7.95
C GLU A 222 -17.26 1.14 -8.70
N VAL A 223 -16.45 0.33 -8.01
CA VAL A 223 -15.36 -0.44 -8.64
C VAL A 223 -15.89 -1.40 -9.70
N ASN A 224 -16.97 -2.13 -9.41
CA ASN A 224 -17.57 -3.07 -10.37
C ASN A 224 -18.10 -2.35 -11.61
N ASP A 225 -18.88 -1.28 -11.41
CA ASP A 225 -19.46 -0.49 -12.49
C ASP A 225 -18.36 0.10 -13.39
N LEU A 226 -17.26 0.56 -12.81
CA LEU A 226 -16.14 1.12 -13.56
C LEU A 226 -15.37 0.01 -14.29
N SER A 227 -15.15 -1.14 -13.67
CA SER A 227 -14.45 -2.29 -14.27
C SER A 227 -15.19 -2.80 -15.51
N GLU A 228 -16.51 -2.96 -15.41
CA GLU A 228 -17.35 -3.38 -16.54
C GLU A 228 -17.27 -2.39 -17.71
N LYS A 229 -17.28 -1.08 -17.42
CA LYS A 229 -17.14 -0.04 -18.45
C LYS A 229 -15.79 -0.13 -19.15
N VAL A 230 -14.70 -0.27 -18.39
CA VAL A 230 -13.34 -0.38 -18.96
C VAL A 230 -13.23 -1.62 -19.83
N GLU A 231 -13.72 -2.76 -19.35
CA GLU A 231 -13.68 -4.02 -20.10
C GLU A 231 -14.48 -3.94 -21.41
N GLN A 232 -15.66 -3.29 -21.39
CA GLN A 232 -16.44 -3.06 -22.61
C GLN A 232 -15.70 -2.20 -23.63
N GLN A 233 -14.97 -1.17 -23.19
CA GLN A 233 -14.17 -0.33 -24.10
C GLN A 233 -12.99 -1.10 -24.70
N MET A 234 -12.26 -1.88 -23.88
CA MET A 234 -11.19 -2.74 -24.38
C MET A 234 -11.69 -3.73 -25.44
N ARG A 235 -12.86 -4.35 -25.22
CA ARG A 235 -13.46 -5.26 -26.19
C ARG A 235 -13.86 -4.57 -27.50
N ARG A 236 -14.30 -3.31 -27.45
CA ARG A 236 -14.63 -2.53 -28.67
C ARG A 236 -13.39 -2.25 -29.49
N LEU A 237 -12.33 -1.74 -28.86
CA LEU A 237 -11.06 -1.44 -29.53
C LEU A 237 -10.46 -2.68 -30.21
N ASN A 238 -10.49 -3.84 -29.54
CA ASN A 238 -10.00 -5.09 -30.12
C ASN A 238 -10.84 -5.66 -31.28
N ASN A 239 -12.07 -5.18 -31.48
CA ASN A 239 -12.93 -5.59 -32.60
C ASN A 239 -12.86 -4.61 -33.79
N ASP A 240 -12.27 -3.43 -33.59
CA ASP A 240 -12.12 -2.39 -34.61
C ASP A 240 -10.75 -2.48 -35.34
N ASP A 241 -9.85 -3.36 -34.88
CA ASP A 241 -8.56 -3.75 -35.50
C ASP A 241 -8.69 -5.02 -36.37
#